data_AF-A0AAD3NYX4-F1
#
_entry.id   AF-A0AAD3NYX4-F1
#
_cell.length_a   1.000
_cell.length_b   1.000
_cell.length_c   1.000
_cell.angle_alpha   90.00
_cell.angle_beta   90.00
_cell.angle_gamma   90.00
#
_symmetry.space_group_name_H-M   'P 1'
#
loop_
_entity.id
_entity.type
_entity.pdbx_description
1 polymer ?
#
loop_
_entity_poly.entity_id
_entity_poly.type
_entity_poly.pdbx_seq_one_letter_code
_entity_poly.pdbx_strand_id
1 'polypeptide(L)'
;MIEAVSLRARRRSPEFLGSPDMVAFTVGQIALASIAEDGEISLEAMRRYLSQIASGTGQLTTRVNTDMALEALCYIDASLRAAGK
;
A
#
# COMPACT_ATOMS: atom_id res chain seq x y z
N MET A 1 9.52 17.66 -20.26
CA MET A 1 8.30 16.84 -20.46
C MET A 1 8.10 15.92 -19.25
N ILE A 2 7.89 16.49 -18.05
CA ILE A 2 7.78 15.75 -16.76
C ILE A 2 6.40 15.96 -16.10
N GLU A 3 5.56 16.86 -16.62
CA GLU A 3 4.25 17.16 -16.00
C GLU A 3 3.14 16.16 -16.34
N ALA A 4 3.25 15.41 -17.45
CA ALA A 4 2.20 14.47 -17.87
C ALA A 4 2.15 13.17 -17.03
N VAL A 5 3.25 12.83 -16.33
CA VAL A 5 3.30 11.62 -15.49
C VAL A 5 2.63 11.88 -14.13
N SER A 6 2.84 13.08 -13.55
CA SER A 6 2.22 13.48 -12.28
C SER A 6 0.70 13.71 -12.39
N LEU A 7 0.18 14.07 -13.56
CA LEU A 7 -1.26 14.27 -13.77
C LEU A 7 -2.04 12.96 -13.93
N ARG A 8 -1.40 11.84 -14.31
CA ARG A 8 -2.08 10.53 -14.41
C ARG A 8 -2.20 9.79 -13.08
N ALA A 9 -1.33 10.07 -12.11
CA ALA A 9 -1.44 9.53 -10.75
C ALA A 9 -2.67 10.08 -9.99
N ARG A 10 -3.30 11.15 -10.49
CA ARG A 10 -4.59 11.67 -10.03
C ARG A 10 -5.79 11.10 -10.79
N ARG A 11 -5.66 9.94 -11.45
CA ARG A 11 -6.86 9.13 -11.74
C ARG A 11 -7.38 8.66 -10.39
N ARG A 12 -8.35 9.42 -9.85
CA ARG A 12 -9.16 9.11 -8.67
C ARG A 12 -9.18 7.61 -8.41
N SER A 13 -8.34 7.15 -7.49
CA SER A 13 -8.63 5.94 -6.74
C SER A 13 -10.07 6.10 -6.26
N PRO A 14 -10.99 5.16 -6.53
CA PRO A 14 -12.35 5.24 -5.99
C PRO A 14 -12.26 5.58 -4.50
N GLU A 15 -13.03 6.54 -4.01
CA GLU A 15 -12.91 7.07 -2.62
C GLU A 15 -12.91 5.97 -1.56
N PHE A 16 -13.57 4.86 -1.88
CA PHE A 16 -13.56 3.63 -1.11
C PHE A 16 -12.16 3.04 -0.85
N LEU A 17 -11.22 3.11 -1.79
CA LEU A 17 -9.86 2.55 -1.63
C LEU A 17 -9.05 3.27 -0.55
N GLY A 18 -9.28 4.58 -0.37
CA GLY A 18 -8.67 5.38 0.70
C GLY A 18 -9.46 5.34 2.01
N SER A 19 -10.56 4.60 2.09
CA SER A 19 -11.32 4.48 3.33
C SER A 19 -10.52 3.72 4.40
N PRO A 20 -10.68 4.06 5.70
CA PRO A 20 -9.98 3.36 6.78
C PRO A 20 -10.17 1.84 6.75
N ASP A 21 -11.37 1.38 6.40
CA ASP A 21 -11.70 -0.04 6.33
C ASP A 21 -10.93 -0.75 5.21
N MET A 22 -10.83 -0.12 4.03
CA MET A 22 -10.07 -0.68 2.92
C MET A 22 -8.57 -0.67 3.19
N VAL A 23 -8.06 0.39 3.80
CA VAL A 23 -6.67 0.45 4.22
C VAL A 23 -6.37 -0.66 5.23
N ALA A 24 -7.23 -0.84 6.25
CA ALA A 24 -7.08 -1.89 7.26
C ALA A 24 -7.13 -3.28 6.64
N PHE A 25 -8.04 -3.51 5.68
CA PHE A 25 -8.12 -4.75 4.92
C PHE A 25 -6.82 -5.01 4.15
N THR A 26 -6.33 -4.03 3.39
CA THR A 26 -5.11 -4.16 2.60
C THR A 26 -3.89 -4.42 3.48
N VAL A 27 -3.72 -3.66 4.55
CA VAL A 27 -2.64 -3.88 5.53
C VAL A 27 -2.74 -5.27 6.13
N GLY A 28 -3.94 -5.74 6.50
CA GLY A 28 -4.15 -7.08 7.02
C GLY A 28 -3.77 -8.19 6.04
N GLN A 29 -4.10 -8.05 4.76
CA GLN A 29 -3.70 -9.03 3.73
C GLN A 29 -2.17 -9.09 3.56
N ILE A 30 -1.50 -7.94 3.57
CA ILE A 30 -0.04 -7.89 3.47
C ILE A 30 0.65 -8.43 4.73
N ALA A 31 0.11 -8.11 5.92
CA ALA A 31 0.62 -8.66 7.17
C ALA A 31 0.54 -10.20 7.18
N LEU A 32 -0.59 -10.77 6.75
CA LEU A 32 -0.75 -12.23 6.63
C LEU A 32 0.23 -12.83 5.61
N ALA A 33 0.46 -12.17 4.48
CA ALA A 33 1.44 -12.62 3.49
C ALA A 33 2.87 -12.57 4.04
N SER A 34 3.24 -11.49 4.74
CA SER A 34 4.56 -11.34 5.39
C SER A 34 4.81 -12.43 6.44
N ILE A 35 3.80 -12.80 7.24
CA ILE A 35 3.90 -13.91 8.19
C ILE A 35 4.07 -15.24 7.46
N ALA A 36 3.34 -15.45 6.36
CA ALA A 36 3.40 -16.69 5.60
C ALA A 36 4.75 -16.90 4.89
N GLU A 37 5.39 -15.82 4.43
CA GLU A 37 6.67 -15.87 3.71
C GLU A 37 7.88 -15.84 4.68
N ASP A 38 7.91 -14.89 5.61
CA ASP A 38 9.10 -14.61 6.43
C ASP A 38 8.90 -14.93 7.93
N GLY A 39 7.68 -15.29 8.36
CA GLY A 39 7.39 -15.60 9.77
C GLY A 39 7.33 -14.40 10.71
N GLU A 40 7.61 -13.19 10.22
CA GLU A 40 7.66 -11.96 11.01
C GLU A 40 6.88 -10.82 10.35
N ILE A 41 6.40 -9.90 11.18
CA ILE A 41 5.79 -8.64 10.74
C ILE A 41 6.72 -7.50 11.14
N SER A 42 7.40 -6.91 10.17
CA SER A 42 8.13 -5.66 10.35
C SER A 42 7.54 -4.55 9.47
N LEU A 43 7.61 -3.31 9.96
CA LEU A 43 7.17 -2.14 9.19
C LEU A 43 7.96 -1.99 7.89
N GLU A 44 9.26 -2.33 7.91
CA GLU A 44 10.13 -2.28 6.73
C GLU A 44 9.70 -3.31 5.68
N ALA A 45 9.47 -4.56 6.10
CA ALA A 45 8.95 -5.60 5.20
C ALA A 45 7.61 -5.18 4.60
N MET A 46 6.68 -4.68 5.42
CA MET A 46 5.37 -4.23 4.97
C MET A 46 5.46 -3.11 3.93
N ARG A 47 6.30 -2.08 4.15
CA ARG A 47 6.53 -1.01 3.17
C ARG A 47 7.15 -1.55 1.89
N ARG A 48 8.09 -2.50 1.99
CA ARG A 48 8.72 -3.15 0.84
C ARG A 48 7.70 -3.93 0.00
N TYR A 49 6.86 -4.76 0.62
CA TYR A 49 5.81 -5.52 -0.07
C TYR A 49 4.78 -4.61 -0.73
N LEU A 50 4.27 -3.60 -0.02
CA LEU A 50 3.34 -2.62 -0.57
C LEU A 50 3.94 -1.87 -1.76
N SER A 51 5.21 -1.48 -1.67
CA SER A 51 5.91 -0.78 -2.77
C SER A 51 6.09 -1.68 -3.99
N GLN A 52 6.39 -2.97 -3.81
CA GLN A 52 6.49 -3.93 -4.90
C GLN A 52 5.14 -4.14 -5.59
N ILE A 53 4.06 -4.31 -4.84
CA ILE A 53 2.70 -4.48 -5.40
C ILE A 53 2.23 -3.20 -6.10
N ALA A 54 2.48 -2.03 -5.51
CA ALA A 54 2.19 -0.73 -6.11
C ALA A 54 3.01 -0.46 -7.39
N SER A 55 4.19 -1.08 -7.52
CA SER A 55 5.03 -1.01 -8.73
C SER A 55 4.67 -2.07 -9.77
N GLY A 56 3.72 -2.97 -9.47
CA GLY A 56 3.37 -4.11 -10.32
C GLY A 56 4.43 -5.21 -10.37
N THR A 57 5.42 -5.19 -9.48
CA THR A 57 6.52 -6.16 -9.40
C THR A 57 6.33 -7.20 -8.30
N GLY A 58 5.41 -6.95 -7.37
CA GLY A 58 5.04 -7.88 -6.30
C GLY A 58 4.02 -8.91 -6.76
N GLN A 59 4.02 -10.08 -6.12
CA GLN A 59 2.96 -11.07 -6.31
C GLN A 59 1.65 -10.47 -5.79
N LEU A 60 0.68 -10.29 -6.68
CA LEU A 60 -0.68 -9.92 -6.30
C LEU A 60 -1.22 -11.06 -5.44
N THR A 61 -1.19 -10.87 -4.12
CA THR A 61 -2.07 -11.65 -3.25
C THR A 61 -3.48 -11.41 -3.79
N THR A 62 -4.28 -12.47 -3.96
CA THR A 62 -5.48 -12.47 -4.82
C THR A 62 -6.56 -11.45 -4.46
N ARG A 63 -6.34 -10.65 -3.41
CA ARG A 63 -7.26 -9.65 -2.86
C ARG A 63 -6.71 -8.22 -2.82
N VAL A 64 -5.42 -8.00 -3.08
CA VAL A 64 -4.80 -6.67 -3.07
C VAL A 64 -4.33 -6.34 -4.47
N ASN A 65 -4.86 -5.27 -5.05
CA ASN A 65 -4.39 -4.73 -6.32
C ASN A 65 -3.39 -3.58 -6.09
N THR A 66 -2.81 -3.11 -7.20
CA THR A 66 -1.82 -2.02 -7.22
C THR A 66 -2.33 -0.73 -6.57
N ASP A 67 -3.58 -0.34 -6.83
CA ASP A 67 -4.17 0.89 -6.27
C ASP A 67 -4.39 0.78 -4.75
N MET A 68 -4.89 -0.36 -4.27
CA MET A 68 -5.04 -0.65 -2.85
C MET A 68 -3.70 -0.58 -2.11
N ALA A 69 -2.66 -1.16 -2.71
CA ALA A 69 -1.32 -1.14 -2.12
C ALA A 69 -0.76 0.29 -2.04
N LEU A 70 -1.00 1.10 -3.07
CA LEU A 70 -0.57 2.50 -3.10
C LEU A 70 -1.27 3.32 -2.01
N GLU A 71 -2.60 3.20 -1.87
CA GLU A 71 -3.35 3.91 -0.83
C GLU A 71 -2.92 3.49 0.58
N ALA A 72 -2.71 2.19 0.81
CA ALA A 72 -2.22 1.69 2.09
C ALA A 72 -0.81 2.22 2.42
N LEU A 73 0.08 2.29 1.42
CA LEU A 73 1.42 2.87 1.59
C LEU A 73 1.34 4.36 1.97
N CYS A 74 0.51 5.13 1.27
CA CYS A 74 0.27 6.55 1.57
C CYS A 74 -0.26 6.75 3.00
N TYR A 75 -1.19 5.91 3.44
CA TYR A 75 -1.75 5.99 4.79
C TYR A 75 -0.71 5.69 5.88
N ILE A 76 0.13 4.65 5.68
CA ILE A 76 1.20 4.31 6.62
C ILE A 76 2.19 5.48 6.73
N ASP A 77 2.65 6.03 5.60
CA ASP A 77 3.59 7.15 5.59
C ASP A 77 2.98 8.40 6.26
N ALA A 78 1.69 8.68 6.04
CA ALA A 78 0.99 9.78 6.71
C ALA A 78 0.89 9.57 8.23
N SER A 79 0.59 8.33 8.66
CA SER A 79 0.50 7.96 10.08
C SER A 79 1.84 8.07 10.79
N LEU A 80 2.93 7.65 10.15
CA LEU A 80 4.29 7.77 10.69
C LEU A 80 4.71 9.24 10.85
N ARG A 81 4.38 10.10 9.87
CA ARG A 81 4.61 11.55 9.97
C ARG A 81 3.82 12.19 11.11
N ALA A 82 2.62 11.69 11.39
CA ALA A 82 1.80 12.16 12.50
C ALA A 82 2.33 11.71 13.86
N ALA A 83 2.88 10.49 13.94
CA ALA A 83 3.43 9.90 15.18
C ALA A 83 4.84 10.39 15.53
N GLY A 84 5.61 10.91 14.56
CA GLY A 84 6.93 11.49 14.78
C GLY A 84 6.93 12.94 15.32
N LYS A 85 5.83 13.37 15.94
CA LYS A 85 5.68 14.66 16.62
C LYS A 85 5.62 14.51 18.12
#